data_AF-A0A1F8NLK5-F1
#
_entry.id   AF-A0A1F8NLK5-F1
#
_cell.length_a   1.000
_cell.length_b   1.000
_cell.length_c   1.000
_cell.angle_alpha   90.00
_cell.angle_beta   90.00
_cell.angle_gamma   90.00
#
_symmetry.space_group_name_H-M   'P 1'
#
loop_
_entity.id
_entity.type
_entity.pdbx_description
1 polymer ?
#
loop_
_entity_poly.entity_id
_entity_poly.type
_entity_poly.pdbx_seq_one_letter_code
_entity_poly.pdbx_strand_id
1 'polypeptide(L)'
;MAQPQGPTPSSEVSRIVESARRLGVELDESEALQWLTAMAATQTGGDIIVDTRSGVFGHKVSMLDFSPDDLAYFREIGRLVEFRDQPGKVETALALSGSAAQSKIQSYPGDCDYFERVNIIAPTRQEACRMLAEAMREKAISTAKGPTHQLIEVKFGSYPFDVVKDGRPIRAGSPISWKPDEIRAGKIEAFRPTGESVAVDWYEASAEPGWCKLDWVVADPVRKQLANASNMLDVTWEASDGSITPLDGYLDPYFQEVYLDAASIPIFSKLARQVSADALEDYVEQLEHEVNKYLTKDKNYGKAAKRMYNVFRLTGRYEEAAFIRELFDEPATVLYQVWSLIRTIEDAAQPGSTITLEALIAQADHLIVAVIQALEGDKEAEIVRLLLRLRDAIARHEGGSVLNAPVEAARAEVINIVNNFFFERLNGFPSIKLYIDSIVEQPQ
;
A
#
# COMPACT_ATOMS: atom_id res chain seq x y z
N MET A 1 -7.60 47.69 -1.13
CA MET A 1 -8.19 46.72 -2.05
C MET A 1 -8.24 45.40 -1.32
N ALA A 2 -9.44 44.89 -1.02
CA ALA A 2 -9.62 43.60 -0.37
C ALA A 2 -9.22 42.49 -1.35
N GLN A 3 -8.44 41.51 -0.89
CA GLN A 3 -8.24 40.27 -1.63
C GLN A 3 -9.61 39.63 -1.92
N PRO A 4 -9.86 39.07 -3.11
CA PRO A 4 -11.11 38.36 -3.38
C PRO A 4 -11.22 37.20 -2.40
N GLN A 5 -12.33 37.15 -1.66
CA GLN A 5 -12.66 35.99 -0.83
C GLN A 5 -12.78 34.78 -1.77
N GLY A 6 -11.97 33.74 -1.52
CA GLY A 6 -12.08 32.47 -2.22
C GLY A 6 -13.48 31.85 -2.03
N PRO A 7 -13.84 30.85 -2.85
CA PRO A 7 -15.11 30.15 -2.69
C PRO A 7 -15.28 29.63 -1.26
N THR A 8 -16.51 29.66 -0.76
CA THR A 8 -16.85 29.11 0.57
C THR A 8 -17.08 27.60 0.46
N PRO A 9 -16.87 26.82 1.54
CA PRO A 9 -17.10 25.36 1.51
C PRO A 9 -18.49 24.97 0.98
N SER A 10 -19.53 25.74 1.30
CA SER A 10 -20.90 25.50 0.80
C SER A 10 -21.04 25.66 -0.72
N SER A 11 -20.32 26.61 -1.32
CA SER A 11 -20.31 26.83 -2.78
C SER A 11 -19.44 25.80 -3.52
N GLU A 12 -18.45 25.21 -2.86
CA GLU A 12 -17.66 24.09 -3.38
C GLU A 12 -18.49 22.81 -3.41
N VAL A 13 -19.14 22.46 -2.29
CA VAL A 13 -20.05 21.30 -2.22
C VAL A 13 -21.11 21.34 -3.32
N SER A 14 -21.74 22.50 -3.54
CA SER A 14 -22.79 22.63 -4.57
C SER A 14 -22.27 22.28 -5.98
N ARG A 15 -21.03 22.66 -6.31
CA ARG A 15 -20.41 22.36 -7.61
C ARG A 15 -20.01 20.88 -7.74
N ILE A 16 -19.51 20.29 -6.65
CA ILE A 16 -19.19 18.86 -6.59
C ILE A 16 -20.47 18.05 -6.77
N VAL A 17 -21.54 18.38 -6.05
CA VAL A 17 -22.85 17.71 -6.14
C VAL A 17 -23.41 17.77 -7.56
N GLU A 18 -23.38 18.93 -8.20
CA GLU A 18 -23.86 19.07 -9.57
C GLU A 18 -23.04 18.20 -10.55
N SER A 19 -21.71 18.16 -10.37
CA SER A 19 -20.81 17.36 -11.20
C SER A 19 -20.98 15.87 -10.95
N ALA A 20 -21.08 15.44 -9.69
CA ALA A 20 -21.32 14.06 -9.28
C ALA A 20 -22.64 13.53 -9.86
N ARG A 21 -23.74 14.30 -9.73
CA ARG A 21 -25.04 13.94 -10.32
C ARG A 21 -24.98 13.78 -11.84
N ARG A 22 -24.25 14.64 -12.55
CA ARG A 22 -24.06 14.52 -14.02
C ARG A 22 -23.29 13.26 -14.42
N LEU A 23 -22.41 12.79 -13.55
CA LEU A 23 -21.55 11.62 -13.78
C LEU A 23 -22.12 10.33 -13.18
N GLY A 24 -23.30 10.39 -12.57
CA GLY A 24 -23.95 9.26 -11.92
C GLY A 24 -23.16 8.76 -10.71
N VAL A 25 -22.56 9.69 -9.95
CA VAL A 25 -21.87 9.43 -8.68
C VAL A 25 -22.80 9.86 -7.55
N GLU A 26 -23.08 8.96 -6.62
CA GLU A 26 -23.78 9.24 -5.37
C GLU A 26 -22.83 9.97 -4.42
N LEU A 27 -23.31 11.07 -3.83
CA LEU A 27 -22.51 11.92 -2.96
C LEU A 27 -23.29 12.19 -1.68
N ASP A 28 -22.67 11.94 -0.52
CA ASP A 28 -23.22 12.39 0.76
C ASP A 28 -22.83 13.86 0.99
N GLU A 29 -23.78 14.76 0.72
CA GLU A 29 -23.56 16.21 0.81
C GLU A 29 -23.13 16.63 2.23
N SER A 30 -23.59 15.91 3.25
CA SER A 30 -23.32 16.23 4.64
C SER A 30 -21.91 15.81 5.05
N GLU A 31 -21.46 14.63 4.63
CA GLU A 31 -20.09 14.17 4.88
C GLU A 31 -19.08 14.99 4.09
N ALA A 32 -19.35 15.25 2.81
CA ALA A 32 -18.48 16.07 1.97
C ALA A 32 -18.28 17.48 2.55
N LEU A 33 -19.35 18.12 3.05
CA LEU A 33 -19.26 19.43 3.70
C LEU A 33 -18.45 19.37 5.01
N GLN A 34 -18.66 18.33 5.82
CA GLN A 34 -17.89 18.15 7.06
C GLN A 34 -16.41 17.95 6.76
N TRP A 35 -16.07 17.13 5.77
CA TRP A 35 -14.70 16.86 5.35
C TRP A 35 -14.02 18.13 4.81
N LEU A 36 -14.66 18.88 3.91
CA LEU A 36 -14.13 20.15 3.39
C LEU A 36 -13.89 21.17 4.50
N THR A 37 -14.81 21.26 5.46
CA THR A 37 -14.67 22.15 6.62
C THR A 37 -13.48 21.74 7.49
N ALA A 38 -13.30 20.44 7.72
CA ALA A 38 -12.17 19.91 8.48
C ALA A 38 -10.84 20.17 7.77
N MET A 39 -10.77 19.94 6.46
CA MET A 39 -9.58 20.22 5.64
C MET A 39 -9.21 21.69 5.66
N ALA A 40 -10.18 22.61 5.53
CA ALA A 40 -9.93 24.05 5.66
C ALA A 40 -9.38 24.41 7.05
N ALA A 41 -9.86 23.75 8.11
CA ALA A 41 -9.37 23.97 9.47
C ALA A 41 -7.96 23.41 9.71
N THR A 42 -7.51 22.39 8.96
CA THR A 42 -6.17 21.80 9.13
C THR A 42 -5.03 22.79 8.86
N GLN A 43 -5.29 23.86 8.09
CA GLN A 43 -4.34 24.94 7.80
C GLN A 43 -3.93 25.76 9.04
N THR A 44 -4.54 25.53 10.20
CA THR A 44 -4.24 26.25 11.45
C THR A 44 -3.71 25.31 12.56
N GLY A 45 -2.59 25.66 13.20
CA GLY A 45 -1.95 24.90 14.29
C GLY A 45 -0.96 23.81 13.82
N GLY A 46 -0.33 23.07 14.74
CA GLY A 46 0.70 22.06 14.40
C GLY A 46 0.16 20.84 13.62
N ASP A 47 1.04 20.13 12.91
CA ASP A 47 0.64 19.19 11.85
C ASP A 47 0.24 17.78 12.32
N ILE A 48 0.54 17.46 13.58
CA ILE A 48 0.30 16.12 14.17
C ILE A 48 -0.88 16.15 15.13
N ILE A 49 -1.79 15.20 14.97
CA ILE A 49 -2.91 14.94 15.89
C ILE A 49 -2.65 13.64 16.62
N VAL A 50 -2.92 13.63 17.93
CA VAL A 50 -2.97 12.43 18.78
C VAL A 50 -4.41 12.20 19.20
N ASP A 51 -4.99 11.06 18.86
CA ASP A 51 -6.27 10.63 19.43
C ASP A 51 -6.01 9.93 20.76
N THR A 52 -6.19 10.68 21.84
CA THR A 52 -5.98 10.19 23.22
C THR A 52 -6.86 9.00 23.61
N ARG A 53 -7.99 8.76 22.92
CA ARG A 53 -8.87 7.63 23.24
C ARG A 53 -8.36 6.33 22.66
N SER A 54 -7.95 6.35 21.40
CA SER A 54 -7.46 5.17 20.68
C SER A 54 -5.96 4.95 20.85
N GLY A 55 -5.20 6.01 21.18
CA GLY A 55 -3.75 6.01 21.29
C GLY A 55 -3.03 6.08 19.94
N VAL A 56 -3.75 6.31 18.84
CA VAL A 56 -3.14 6.50 17.52
C VAL A 56 -2.80 7.97 17.27
N PHE A 57 -1.83 8.21 16.39
CA PHE A 57 -1.47 9.57 16.00
C PHE A 57 -0.96 9.61 14.57
N GLY A 58 -0.95 10.80 13.96
CA GLY A 58 -0.45 10.97 12.61
C GLY A 58 -0.63 12.39 12.12
N HIS A 59 -0.29 12.61 10.86
CA HIS A 59 -0.56 13.87 10.19
C HIS A 59 -2.06 14.17 10.19
N LYS A 60 -2.44 15.44 10.40
CA LYS A 60 -3.84 15.90 10.45
C LYS A 60 -4.70 15.35 9.33
N VAL A 61 -4.21 15.44 8.09
CA VAL A 61 -4.95 14.99 6.90
C VAL A 61 -5.14 13.47 6.91
N SER A 62 -4.12 12.69 7.31
CA SER A 62 -4.25 11.23 7.47
C SER A 62 -5.27 10.87 8.54
N MET A 63 -5.27 11.59 9.66
CA MET A 63 -6.21 11.35 10.76
C MET A 63 -7.67 11.68 10.39
N LEU A 64 -7.90 12.58 9.43
CA LEU A 64 -9.24 12.84 8.90
C LEU A 64 -9.77 11.66 8.09
N ASP A 65 -8.89 10.99 7.34
CA ASP A 65 -9.22 9.87 6.44
C ASP A 65 -9.25 8.50 7.17
N PHE A 66 -8.86 8.46 8.45
CA PHE A 66 -8.80 7.24 9.26
C PHE A 66 -10.05 7.05 10.13
N SER A 67 -10.62 5.84 10.12
CA SER A 67 -11.58 5.34 11.10
C SER A 67 -10.92 4.34 12.07
N PRO A 68 -11.17 4.43 13.39
CA PRO A 68 -10.65 3.48 14.37
C PRO A 68 -11.46 2.16 14.45
N ASP A 69 -12.53 1.98 13.67
CA ASP A 69 -13.44 0.84 13.81
C ASP A 69 -12.72 -0.52 13.67
N ASP A 70 -11.78 -0.62 12.74
CA ASP A 70 -10.97 -1.83 12.52
C ASP A 70 -9.59 -1.79 13.21
N LEU A 71 -9.34 -0.79 14.07
CA LEU A 71 -8.03 -0.61 14.71
C LEU A 71 -7.58 -1.84 15.53
N ALA A 72 -8.52 -2.52 16.20
CA ALA A 72 -8.18 -3.73 16.95
C ALA A 72 -7.66 -4.85 16.05
N TYR A 73 -8.24 -4.99 14.86
CA TYR A 73 -7.81 -5.96 13.85
C TYR A 73 -6.44 -5.59 13.28
N PHE A 74 -6.25 -4.33 12.92
CA PHE A 74 -4.95 -3.85 12.46
C PHE A 74 -3.87 -4.00 13.52
N ARG A 75 -4.16 -3.78 14.81
CA ARG A 75 -3.19 -4.07 15.87
C ARG A 75 -2.87 -5.55 16.03
N GLU A 76 -3.83 -6.44 15.77
CA GLU A 76 -3.58 -7.89 15.80
C GLU A 76 -2.58 -8.30 14.70
N ILE A 77 -2.81 -7.84 13.47
CA ILE A 77 -1.87 -8.07 12.35
C ILE A 77 -0.55 -7.32 12.61
N GLY A 78 -0.61 -6.13 13.20
CA GLY A 78 0.55 -5.36 13.64
C GLY A 78 1.56 -6.21 14.43
N ARG A 79 1.09 -7.01 15.39
CA ARG A 79 1.95 -7.90 16.19
C ARG A 79 2.69 -8.96 15.38
N LEU A 80 2.15 -9.37 14.24
CA LEU A 80 2.82 -10.26 13.30
C LEU A 80 3.94 -9.50 12.57
N VAL A 81 3.62 -8.34 12.02
CA VAL A 81 4.49 -7.64 11.06
C VAL A 81 5.54 -6.75 11.71
N GLU A 82 5.30 -6.25 12.91
CA GLU A 82 6.13 -5.25 13.60
C GLU A 82 7.53 -5.73 13.92
N PHE A 83 8.52 -4.85 13.78
CA PHE A 83 9.80 -5.00 14.42
C PHE A 83 9.72 -4.52 15.87
N ARG A 84 10.55 -5.09 16.73
CA ARG A 84 10.52 -4.79 18.17
C ARG A 84 11.69 -3.92 18.56
N ASP A 85 11.42 -2.98 19.45
CA ASP A 85 12.44 -2.24 20.17
C ASP A 85 13.45 -3.18 20.82
N GLN A 86 14.72 -2.80 20.72
CA GLN A 86 15.82 -3.37 21.47
C GLN A 86 16.53 -2.22 22.19
N PRO A 87 16.43 -2.12 23.53
CA PRO A 87 16.99 -0.99 24.27
C PRO A 87 18.44 -0.68 23.89
N GLY A 88 18.68 0.55 23.45
CA GLY A 88 20.00 1.04 23.04
C GLY A 88 20.53 0.48 21.72
N LYS A 89 19.70 -0.20 20.92
CA LYS A 89 20.09 -0.84 19.67
C LYS A 89 19.12 -0.61 18.52
N VAL A 90 17.83 -0.76 18.77
CA VAL A 90 16.77 -0.64 17.76
C VAL A 90 15.59 0.08 18.40
N GLU A 91 15.09 1.11 17.72
CA GLU A 91 13.83 1.77 18.07
C GLU A 91 12.88 1.71 16.88
N THR A 92 11.60 1.43 17.14
CA THR A 92 10.61 1.26 16.08
C THR A 92 9.35 2.10 16.29
N ALA A 93 8.69 2.43 15.18
CA ALA A 93 7.39 3.08 15.17
C ALA A 93 6.53 2.53 14.05
N LEU A 94 5.62 1.61 14.40
CA LEU A 94 4.69 1.02 13.45
C LEU A 94 3.51 1.95 13.17
N ALA A 95 3.21 2.09 11.89
CA ALA A 95 2.08 2.82 11.37
C ALA A 95 1.32 1.99 10.32
N LEU A 96 0.04 2.29 10.18
CA LEU A 96 -0.70 1.97 8.97
C LEU A 96 -0.33 2.97 7.88
N SER A 97 -0.32 2.51 6.64
CA SER A 97 -0.12 3.34 5.45
C SER A 97 -1.11 2.94 4.35
N GLY A 98 -1.04 3.64 3.22
CA GLY A 98 -1.81 3.27 2.03
C GLY A 98 -3.31 3.14 2.28
N SER A 99 -3.89 2.04 1.82
CA SER A 99 -5.35 1.83 1.94
C SER A 99 -5.82 1.62 3.38
N ALA A 100 -5.00 1.03 4.23
CA ALA A 100 -5.33 0.77 5.63
C ALA A 100 -5.37 2.06 6.49
N ALA A 101 -4.58 3.07 6.13
CA ALA A 101 -4.59 4.38 6.78
C ALA A 101 -5.72 5.31 6.29
N GLN A 102 -6.38 4.98 5.17
CA GLN A 102 -7.43 5.79 4.53
C GLN A 102 -8.81 5.11 4.58
N SER A 103 -9.13 4.47 5.70
CA SER A 103 -10.30 3.60 5.85
C SER A 103 -11.67 4.28 5.70
N LYS A 104 -11.77 5.61 5.79
CA LYS A 104 -13.01 6.37 5.51
C LYS A 104 -13.24 6.68 4.02
N ILE A 105 -12.28 6.35 3.17
CA ILE A 105 -12.32 6.62 1.72
C ILE A 105 -12.18 5.31 0.99
N GLN A 106 -11.35 4.42 1.50
CA GLN A 106 -11.23 3.05 1.04
C GLN A 106 -11.98 2.18 2.04
N SER A 107 -13.31 2.33 2.02
CA SER A 107 -14.27 1.59 2.86
C SER A 107 -14.07 0.07 2.77
N TYR A 108 -13.45 -0.38 1.68
CA TYR A 108 -12.98 -1.73 1.51
C TYR A 108 -11.47 -1.75 1.20
N PRO A 109 -10.59 -1.82 2.21
CA PRO A 109 -9.15 -1.93 1.99
C PRO A 109 -8.82 -3.32 1.43
N GLY A 110 -8.11 -3.36 0.30
CA GLY A 110 -7.73 -4.63 -0.35
C GLY A 110 -6.56 -5.33 0.35
N ASP A 111 -5.76 -4.57 1.09
CA ASP A 111 -4.51 -5.01 1.72
C ASP A 111 -4.33 -4.33 3.09
N CYS A 112 -3.58 -4.95 3.99
CA CYS A 112 -3.14 -4.41 5.27
C CYS A 112 -1.71 -3.86 5.11
N ASP A 113 -1.61 -2.61 4.65
CA ASP A 113 -0.33 -1.94 4.44
C ASP A 113 0.17 -1.26 5.72
N TYR A 114 1.39 -1.63 6.12
CA TYR A 114 2.13 -1.04 7.22
C TYR A 114 3.36 -0.31 6.71
N PHE A 115 3.73 0.70 7.48
CA PHE A 115 4.99 1.41 7.38
C PHE A 115 5.60 1.43 8.77
N GLU A 116 6.89 1.15 8.86
CA GLU A 116 7.58 1.11 10.14
C GLU A 116 8.89 1.87 10.05
N ARG A 117 9.02 2.88 10.90
CA ARG A 117 10.32 3.51 11.10
C ARG A 117 11.17 2.59 11.95
N VAL A 118 12.38 2.29 11.50
CA VAL A 118 13.33 1.44 12.24
C VAL A 118 14.65 2.19 12.34
N ASN A 119 14.97 2.69 13.53
CA ASN A 119 16.24 3.37 13.79
C ASN A 119 17.21 2.39 14.47
N ILE A 120 18.34 2.14 13.81
CA ILE A 120 19.38 1.24 14.27
C ILE A 120 20.52 2.06 14.86
N ILE A 121 20.78 1.87 16.15
CA ILE A 121 21.84 2.53 16.88
C ILE A 121 23.08 1.63 16.84
N ALA A 122 24.11 2.06 16.11
CA ALA A 122 25.34 1.29 15.95
C ALA A 122 26.57 2.18 15.76
N PRO A 123 27.77 1.74 16.19
CA PRO A 123 29.03 2.46 15.95
C PRO A 123 29.36 2.72 14.48
N THR A 124 28.95 1.84 13.56
CA THR A 124 29.27 1.95 12.14
C THR A 124 28.09 1.57 11.25
N ARG A 125 28.01 2.13 10.04
CA ARG A 125 27.03 1.75 9.03
C ARG A 125 27.06 0.25 8.73
N GLN A 126 28.26 -0.34 8.64
CA GLN A 126 28.42 -1.77 8.38
C GLN A 126 27.78 -2.61 9.49
N GLU A 127 27.95 -2.20 10.75
CA GLU A 127 27.30 -2.87 11.88
C GLU A 127 25.79 -2.67 11.87
N ALA A 128 25.30 -1.48 11.52
CA ALA A 128 23.87 -1.22 11.37
C ALA A 128 23.23 -2.10 10.29
N CYS A 129 23.84 -2.18 9.10
CA CYS A 129 23.40 -3.06 8.01
C CYS A 129 23.37 -4.54 8.44
N ARG A 130 24.38 -5.00 9.20
CA ARG A 130 24.42 -6.36 9.73
C ARG A 130 23.30 -6.61 10.74
N MET A 131 23.06 -5.67 11.66
CA MET A 131 21.95 -5.76 12.63
C MET A 131 20.59 -5.79 11.93
N LEU A 132 20.40 -4.98 10.89
CA LEU A 132 19.19 -5.01 10.04
C LEU A 132 19.02 -6.39 9.39
N ALA A 133 20.08 -6.92 8.78
CA ALA A 133 20.07 -8.21 8.11
C ALA A 133 19.71 -9.36 9.07
N GLU A 134 20.23 -9.31 10.30
CA GLU A 134 19.92 -10.26 11.38
C GLU A 134 18.43 -10.15 11.77
N ALA A 135 17.94 -8.94 12.05
CA ALA A 135 16.56 -8.71 12.47
C ALA A 135 15.55 -9.11 11.38
N MET A 136 15.78 -8.74 10.12
CA MET A 136 14.90 -9.09 9.00
C MET A 136 14.88 -10.60 8.76
N ARG A 137 16.04 -11.27 8.82
CA ARG A 137 16.13 -12.73 8.67
C ARG A 137 15.42 -13.45 9.81
N GLU A 138 15.61 -13.02 11.05
CA GLU A 138 14.93 -13.58 12.22
C GLU A 138 13.41 -13.41 12.10
N LYS A 139 12.93 -12.21 11.76
CA LYS A 139 11.51 -11.93 11.54
C LYS A 139 10.94 -12.83 10.44
N ALA A 140 11.60 -12.90 9.29
CA ALA A 140 11.15 -13.70 8.16
C ALA A 140 11.06 -15.20 8.51
N ILE A 141 12.05 -15.74 9.22
CA ILE A 141 12.06 -17.16 9.60
C ILE A 141 11.02 -17.46 10.68
N SER A 142 10.94 -16.63 11.72
CA SER A 142 10.01 -16.83 12.85
C SER A 142 8.54 -16.66 12.48
N THR A 143 8.26 -15.87 11.44
CA THR A 143 6.91 -15.61 10.92
C THR A 143 6.67 -16.22 9.54
N ALA A 144 7.52 -17.17 9.13
CA ALA A 144 7.43 -17.76 7.80
C ALA A 144 6.07 -18.42 7.54
N LYS A 145 5.53 -19.10 8.57
CA LYS A 145 4.25 -19.81 8.55
C LYS A 145 3.65 -19.87 9.96
N GLY A 146 2.34 -19.69 10.05
CA GLY A 146 1.55 -19.90 11.26
C GLY A 146 0.12 -20.32 10.93
N PRO A 147 -0.77 -20.47 11.93
CA PRO A 147 -2.14 -20.94 11.72
C PRO A 147 -2.96 -20.05 10.78
N THR A 148 -2.65 -18.75 10.75
CA THR A 148 -3.41 -17.71 10.04
C THR A 148 -2.52 -16.82 9.18
N HIS A 149 -1.27 -17.20 8.93
CA HIS A 149 -0.38 -16.37 8.11
C HIS A 149 0.72 -17.17 7.42
N GLN A 150 1.22 -16.60 6.34
CA GLN A 150 2.35 -17.15 5.59
C GLN A 150 3.14 -16.03 4.93
N LEU A 151 4.46 -16.07 5.09
CA LEU A 151 5.37 -15.16 4.41
C LEU A 151 5.42 -15.48 2.91
N ILE A 152 5.26 -14.47 2.08
CA ILE A 152 5.32 -14.53 0.61
C ILE A 152 6.77 -14.28 0.16
N GLU A 153 7.34 -13.14 0.57
CA GLU A 153 8.68 -12.71 0.20
C GLU A 153 9.22 -11.60 1.11
N VAL A 154 10.52 -11.36 0.99
CA VAL A 154 11.21 -10.22 1.60
C VAL A 154 12.02 -9.49 0.54
N LYS A 155 11.83 -8.18 0.43
CA LYS A 155 12.65 -7.29 -0.39
C LYS A 155 13.81 -6.77 0.46
N PHE A 156 15.03 -7.05 0.01
CA PHE A 156 16.24 -6.67 0.73
C PHE A 156 17.47 -6.77 -0.16
N GLY A 157 18.18 -5.65 -0.32
CA GLY A 157 19.39 -5.56 -1.14
C GLY A 157 19.14 -5.60 -2.65
N SER A 158 20.25 -5.55 -3.39
CA SER A 158 20.27 -5.54 -4.86
C SER A 158 21.22 -6.59 -5.41
N TYR A 159 20.94 -7.11 -6.61
CA TYR A 159 21.81 -8.09 -7.26
C TYR A 159 23.19 -7.49 -7.54
N PRO A 160 24.28 -8.05 -7.01
CA PRO A 160 25.63 -7.48 -7.18
C PRO A 160 26.17 -7.60 -8.61
N PHE A 161 25.54 -8.45 -9.43
CA PHE A 161 25.93 -8.69 -10.82
C PHE A 161 24.78 -9.32 -11.61
N ASP A 162 24.91 -9.35 -12.94
CA ASP A 162 23.94 -10.00 -13.83
C ASP A 162 23.82 -11.49 -13.53
N VAL A 163 22.58 -11.96 -13.38
CA VAL A 163 22.25 -13.37 -13.14
C VAL A 163 21.08 -13.82 -14.01
N VAL A 164 20.91 -15.13 -14.13
CA VAL A 164 19.73 -15.81 -14.66
C VAL A 164 19.18 -16.66 -13.53
N LYS A 165 17.95 -16.35 -13.08
CA LYS A 165 17.23 -17.08 -12.03
C LYS A 165 15.88 -17.53 -12.59
N ASP A 166 15.55 -18.80 -12.41
CA ASP A 166 14.29 -19.38 -12.92
C ASP A 166 14.05 -19.10 -14.41
N GLY A 167 15.13 -19.13 -15.20
CA GLY A 167 15.11 -18.84 -16.65
C GLY A 167 14.96 -17.36 -17.03
N ARG A 168 14.90 -16.45 -16.04
CA ARG A 168 14.75 -15.00 -16.27
C ARG A 168 16.08 -14.27 -16.07
N PRO A 169 16.53 -13.44 -17.03
CA PRO A 169 17.69 -12.59 -16.85
C PRO A 169 17.35 -11.44 -15.89
N ILE A 170 18.24 -11.20 -14.93
CA ILE A 170 18.16 -10.12 -13.93
C ILE A 170 19.48 -9.36 -13.98
N ARG A 171 19.39 -8.03 -14.09
CA ARG A 171 20.57 -7.16 -14.19
C ARG A 171 21.13 -6.82 -12.81
N ALA A 172 22.43 -6.57 -12.75
CA ALA A 172 23.08 -5.96 -11.61
C ALA A 172 22.35 -4.68 -11.17
N GLY A 173 22.26 -4.44 -9.86
CA GLY A 173 21.55 -3.31 -9.26
C GLY A 173 20.02 -3.48 -9.19
N SER A 174 19.45 -4.54 -9.77
CA SER A 174 18.01 -4.82 -9.61
C SER A 174 17.72 -5.20 -8.15
N PRO A 175 16.60 -4.74 -7.56
CA PRO A 175 16.20 -5.15 -6.22
C PRO A 175 16.02 -6.67 -6.11
N ILE A 176 16.39 -7.25 -4.97
CA ILE A 176 16.22 -8.68 -4.70
C ILE A 176 14.88 -8.90 -3.97
N SER A 177 14.14 -9.92 -4.41
CA SER A 177 12.96 -10.45 -3.70
C SER A 177 13.26 -11.89 -3.26
N TRP A 178 13.54 -12.06 -1.98
CA TRP A 178 13.92 -13.33 -1.36
C TRP A 178 12.70 -14.15 -0.99
N LYS A 179 12.73 -15.44 -1.33
CA LYS A 179 11.72 -16.41 -0.89
C LYS A 179 12.08 -16.98 0.49
N PRO A 180 11.09 -17.44 1.30
CA PRO A 180 11.34 -17.95 2.64
C PRO A 180 12.44 -19.03 2.72
N ASP A 181 12.51 -19.91 1.72
CA ASP A 181 13.52 -20.98 1.67
C ASP A 181 14.92 -20.44 1.36
N GLU A 182 15.04 -19.41 0.51
CA GLU A 182 16.30 -18.71 0.21
C GLU A 182 16.82 -17.96 1.44
N ILE A 183 15.93 -17.34 2.22
CA ILE A 183 16.26 -16.65 3.49
C ILE A 183 16.76 -17.65 4.53
N ARG A 184 16.13 -18.83 4.63
CA ARG A 184 16.60 -19.91 5.51
C ARG A 184 17.98 -20.39 5.08
N ALA A 185 18.18 -20.62 3.78
CA ALA A 185 19.47 -21.00 3.22
C ALA A 185 20.54 -19.90 3.35
N GLY A 186 20.14 -18.64 3.50
CA GLY A 186 21.04 -17.48 3.56
C GLY A 186 21.60 -17.08 2.20
N LYS A 187 21.08 -17.63 1.10
CA LYS A 187 21.58 -17.39 -0.25
C LYS A 187 20.53 -17.67 -1.32
N ILE A 188 20.68 -17.02 -2.48
CA ILE A 188 19.98 -17.35 -3.71
C ILE A 188 20.93 -18.09 -4.63
N GLU A 189 20.53 -19.26 -5.13
CA GLU A 189 21.26 -19.96 -6.18
C GLU A 189 20.79 -19.49 -7.56
N ALA A 190 21.74 -19.12 -8.42
CA ALA A 190 21.47 -18.61 -9.76
C ALA A 190 22.60 -18.98 -10.73
N PHE A 191 22.48 -18.54 -11.99
CA PHE A 191 23.53 -18.69 -13.00
C PHE A 191 23.99 -17.34 -13.50
N ARG A 192 25.25 -17.23 -13.92
CA ARG A 192 25.69 -16.12 -14.79
C ARG A 192 25.01 -16.26 -16.16
N PRO A 193 24.92 -15.17 -16.95
CA PRO A 193 24.51 -15.27 -18.35
C PRO A 193 25.37 -16.24 -19.18
N THR A 194 26.61 -16.52 -18.74
CA THR A 194 27.53 -17.50 -19.33
C THR A 194 27.22 -18.96 -18.97
N GLY A 195 26.28 -19.21 -18.05
CA GLY A 195 25.90 -20.55 -17.56
C GLY A 195 26.66 -21.04 -16.33
N GLU A 196 27.61 -20.26 -15.80
CA GLU A 196 28.31 -20.58 -14.55
C GLU A 196 27.37 -20.48 -13.34
N SER A 197 27.38 -21.46 -12.45
CA SER A 197 26.57 -21.41 -11.21
C SER A 197 27.18 -20.43 -10.22
N VAL A 198 26.33 -19.59 -9.62
CA VAL A 198 26.70 -18.56 -8.65
C VAL A 198 25.69 -18.50 -7.51
N ALA A 199 26.11 -17.96 -6.37
CA ALA A 199 25.24 -17.66 -5.25
C ALA A 199 25.29 -16.18 -4.92
N VAL A 200 24.13 -15.61 -4.55
CA VAL A 200 24.03 -14.28 -3.95
C VAL A 200 23.77 -14.49 -2.46
N ASP A 201 24.70 -14.05 -1.60
CA ASP A 201 24.62 -14.22 -0.14
C ASP A 201 23.78 -13.12 0.53
N TRP A 202 23.01 -13.50 1.54
CA TRP A 202 22.13 -12.58 2.29
C TRP A 202 22.89 -11.44 2.97
N TYR A 203 24.01 -11.74 3.61
CA TYR A 203 24.79 -10.75 4.34
C TYR A 203 25.64 -9.90 3.40
N GLU A 204 26.10 -10.45 2.27
CA GLU A 204 26.73 -9.64 1.22
C GLU A 204 25.74 -8.63 0.62
N ALA A 205 24.51 -9.07 0.30
CA ALA A 205 23.45 -8.20 -0.20
C ALA A 205 23.04 -7.11 0.82
N SER A 206 23.19 -7.38 2.12
CA SER A 206 22.82 -6.43 3.18
C SER A 206 23.68 -5.17 3.26
N ALA A 207 24.86 -5.15 2.63
CA ALA A 207 25.76 -4.01 2.67
C ALA A 207 25.15 -2.74 2.06
N GLU A 208 24.24 -2.92 1.10
CA GLU A 208 23.40 -1.90 0.50
C GLU A 208 21.94 -2.37 0.57
N PRO A 209 21.28 -2.20 1.72
CA PRO A 209 20.00 -2.84 2.00
C PRO A 209 18.88 -2.34 1.09
N GLY A 210 18.99 -1.11 0.58
CA GLY A 210 18.03 -0.52 -0.34
C GLY A 210 16.59 -0.67 0.16
N TRP A 211 15.70 -1.06 -0.75
CA TRP A 211 14.29 -1.22 -0.44
C TRP A 211 14.02 -2.39 0.51
N CYS A 212 13.59 -2.09 1.74
CA CYS A 212 13.31 -3.07 2.78
C CYS A 212 11.79 -3.28 2.96
N LYS A 213 11.29 -4.46 2.61
CA LYS A 213 9.85 -4.79 2.73
C LYS A 213 9.63 -6.26 3.05
N LEU A 214 8.63 -6.58 3.86
CA LEU A 214 8.16 -7.95 4.07
C LEU A 214 6.69 -8.06 3.68
N ASP A 215 6.33 -9.14 3.01
CA ASP A 215 4.98 -9.40 2.52
C ASP A 215 4.47 -10.77 3.02
N TRP A 216 3.29 -10.79 3.63
CA TRP A 216 2.59 -11.98 4.09
C TRP A 216 1.20 -12.06 3.46
N VAL A 217 0.66 -13.27 3.34
CA VAL A 217 -0.79 -13.48 3.36
C VAL A 217 -1.21 -13.70 4.81
N VAL A 218 -2.30 -13.07 5.22
CA VAL A 218 -2.98 -13.31 6.49
C VAL A 218 -4.42 -13.76 6.27
N ALA A 219 -4.90 -14.65 7.12
CA ALA A 219 -6.28 -15.10 7.17
C ALA A 219 -6.95 -14.56 8.43
N ASP A 220 -8.12 -13.93 8.25
CA ASP A 220 -9.04 -13.60 9.32
C ASP A 220 -10.13 -14.69 9.38
N PRO A 221 -10.06 -15.64 10.33
CA PRO A 221 -11.05 -16.69 10.43
C PRO A 221 -12.41 -16.19 10.91
N VAL A 222 -12.47 -15.03 11.58
CA VAL A 222 -13.73 -14.44 12.09
C VAL A 222 -14.49 -13.80 10.96
N ARG A 223 -13.81 -12.94 10.19
CA ARG A 223 -14.40 -12.31 9.00
C ARG A 223 -14.42 -13.25 7.79
N LYS A 224 -13.78 -14.42 7.87
CA LYS A 224 -13.57 -15.39 6.78
C LYS A 224 -12.98 -14.74 5.52
N GLN A 225 -11.94 -13.95 5.73
CA GLN A 225 -11.29 -13.17 4.69
C GLN A 225 -9.79 -13.42 4.66
N LEU A 226 -9.19 -13.23 3.50
CA LEU A 226 -7.76 -13.17 3.31
C LEU A 226 -7.36 -11.74 2.98
N ALA A 227 -6.18 -11.34 3.43
CA ALA A 227 -5.57 -10.07 3.04
C ALA A 227 -4.08 -10.29 2.83
N ASN A 228 -3.46 -9.49 1.96
CA ASN A 228 -2.02 -9.33 2.04
C ASN A 228 -1.72 -8.38 3.20
N ALA A 229 -0.76 -8.74 4.03
CA ALA A 229 -0.19 -7.81 5.00
C ALA A 229 1.22 -7.48 4.55
N SER A 230 1.57 -6.20 4.46
CA SER A 230 2.92 -5.79 4.09
C SER A 230 3.49 -4.80 5.08
N ASN A 231 4.79 -4.88 5.34
CA ASN A 231 5.48 -3.92 6.19
C ASN A 231 6.67 -3.32 5.45
N MET A 232 6.54 -2.02 5.16
CA MET A 232 7.59 -1.20 4.57
C MET A 232 8.50 -0.65 5.66
N LEU A 233 9.79 -0.88 5.59
CA LEU A 233 10.72 -0.38 6.60
C LEU A 233 11.45 0.86 6.09
N ASP A 234 11.25 1.97 6.79
CA ASP A 234 12.04 3.19 6.65
C ASP A 234 13.19 3.13 7.65
N VAL A 235 14.32 2.59 7.18
CA VAL A 235 15.44 2.22 8.04
C VAL A 235 16.48 3.33 8.10
N THR A 236 16.77 3.77 9.30
CA THR A 236 17.82 4.76 9.59
C THR A 236 18.92 4.15 10.46
N TRP A 237 20.12 4.67 10.30
CA TRP A 237 21.27 4.39 11.17
C TRP A 237 21.61 5.62 11.99
N GLU A 238 21.63 5.46 13.32
CA GLU A 238 22.13 6.43 14.27
C GLU A 238 23.56 6.07 14.69
N ALA A 239 24.51 6.93 14.34
CA ALA A 239 25.92 6.77 14.68
C ALA A 239 26.21 7.19 16.14
N SER A 240 27.41 6.88 16.65
CA SER A 240 27.79 7.21 18.04
C SER A 240 27.85 8.71 18.35
N ASP A 241 27.89 9.58 17.33
CA ASP A 241 27.81 11.03 17.47
C ASP A 241 26.36 11.57 17.45
N GLY A 242 25.37 10.68 17.30
CA GLY A 242 23.95 11.00 17.21
C GLY A 242 23.48 11.43 15.81
N SER A 243 24.34 11.39 14.79
CA SER A 243 23.92 11.63 13.41
C SER A 243 23.03 10.48 12.92
N ILE A 244 21.97 10.82 12.18
CA ILE A 244 20.99 9.86 11.65
C ILE A 244 21.04 9.89 10.13
N THR A 245 21.23 8.73 9.52
CA THR A 245 21.33 8.57 8.06
C THR A 245 20.38 7.48 7.56
N PRO A 246 19.50 7.74 6.57
CA PRO A 246 18.71 6.69 5.93
C PRO A 246 19.60 5.66 5.23
N LEU A 247 19.30 4.38 5.39
CA LEU A 247 20.13 3.30 4.84
C LEU A 247 19.90 3.04 3.34
N ASP A 248 18.76 3.46 2.81
CA ASP A 248 18.41 3.44 1.40
C ASP A 248 18.66 4.78 0.69
N GLY A 249 19.05 5.82 1.44
CA GLY A 249 19.36 7.16 0.95
C GLY A 249 18.19 8.14 0.95
N TYR A 250 17.01 7.74 1.44
CA TYR A 250 15.84 8.62 1.51
C TYR A 250 15.08 8.45 2.83
N LEU A 251 14.68 9.54 3.47
CA LEU A 251 13.83 9.48 4.66
C LEU A 251 12.39 9.77 4.25
N ASP A 252 11.52 8.78 4.38
CA ASP A 252 10.13 8.96 3.99
C ASP A 252 9.43 10.03 4.84
N PRO A 253 8.63 10.93 4.22
CA PRO A 253 7.77 11.84 4.95
C PRO A 253 6.66 11.08 5.68
N TYR A 254 5.88 11.79 6.50
CA TYR A 254 4.85 11.17 7.36
C TYR A 254 3.41 11.61 6.99
N PHE A 255 3.18 12.02 5.75
CA PHE A 255 1.93 12.63 5.30
C PHE A 255 0.78 11.63 5.05
N GLN A 256 1.01 10.32 5.12
CA GLN A 256 0.01 9.28 4.83
C GLN A 256 -0.11 8.21 5.93
N GLU A 257 0.66 8.34 7.00
CA GLU A 257 0.82 7.33 8.03
C GLU A 257 -0.08 7.60 9.24
N VAL A 258 -0.61 6.53 9.82
CA VAL A 258 -1.32 6.53 11.11
C VAL A 258 -0.58 5.59 12.05
N TYR A 259 0.19 6.15 12.97
CA TYR A 259 0.97 5.43 13.96
C TYR A 259 0.07 4.78 15.00
N LEU A 260 0.37 3.52 15.31
CA LEU A 260 -0.54 2.65 16.05
C LEU A 260 -0.41 2.75 17.57
N ASP A 261 0.66 3.37 18.07
CA ASP A 261 0.92 3.52 19.51
C ASP A 261 1.62 4.84 19.82
N ALA A 262 0.97 5.70 20.60
CA ALA A 262 1.50 6.96 21.10
C ALA A 262 2.82 6.82 21.90
N ALA A 263 3.15 5.64 22.41
CA ALA A 263 4.46 5.37 23.01
C ALA A 263 5.62 5.56 22.02
N SER A 264 5.36 5.47 20.70
CA SER A 264 6.35 5.68 19.64
C SER A 264 6.57 7.16 19.24
N ILE A 265 5.83 8.10 19.83
CA ILE A 265 6.00 9.55 19.58
C ILE A 265 7.46 10.03 19.72
N PRO A 266 8.27 9.56 20.70
CA PRO A 266 9.66 9.99 20.83
C PRO A 266 10.52 9.67 19.61
N ILE A 267 10.46 8.43 19.09
CA ILE A 267 11.21 8.03 17.90
C ILE A 267 10.66 8.70 16.65
N PHE A 268 9.32 8.78 16.51
CA PHE A 268 8.69 9.54 15.44
C PHE A 268 9.20 10.99 15.40
N SER A 269 9.17 11.68 16.54
CA SER A 269 9.60 13.08 16.65
C SER A 269 11.09 13.24 16.40
N LYS A 270 11.89 12.22 16.73
CA LYS A 270 13.33 12.21 16.44
C LYS A 270 13.61 12.18 14.94
N LEU A 271 12.92 11.31 14.20
CA LEU A 271 13.10 11.15 12.76
C LEU A 271 12.40 12.25 11.96
N ALA A 272 11.21 12.69 12.37
CA ALA A 272 10.49 13.78 11.73
C ALA A 272 11.29 15.09 11.69
N ARG A 273 12.21 15.32 12.63
CA ARG A 273 13.14 16.47 12.62
C ARG A 273 14.24 16.38 11.56
N GLN A 274 14.49 15.19 11.02
CA GLN A 274 15.47 14.96 9.95
C GLN A 274 14.83 15.07 8.56
N VAL A 275 13.49 15.14 8.48
CA VAL A 275 12.75 15.32 7.22
C VAL A 275 13.03 16.72 6.66
N SER A 276 13.31 16.80 5.36
CA SER A 276 13.60 18.06 4.66
C SER A 276 12.46 19.07 4.79
N ALA A 277 12.79 20.37 4.76
CA ALA A 277 11.79 21.44 4.68
C ALA A 277 10.98 21.36 3.37
N ASP A 278 11.60 20.86 2.30
CA ASP A 278 10.99 20.71 0.97
C ASP A 278 10.29 19.34 0.79
N ALA A 279 10.26 18.50 1.84
CA ALA A 279 9.78 17.12 1.73
C ALA A 279 8.33 16.99 1.26
N LEU A 280 7.48 18.01 1.48
CA LEU A 280 6.12 18.00 0.94
C LEU A 280 6.10 18.20 -0.58
N GLU A 281 6.93 19.10 -1.09
CA GLU A 281 7.03 19.38 -2.53
C GLU A 281 7.64 18.18 -3.26
N ASP A 282 8.76 17.66 -2.77
CA ASP A 282 9.41 16.45 -3.29
C ASP A 282 8.44 15.25 -3.31
N TYR A 283 7.64 15.11 -2.25
CA TYR A 283 6.66 14.03 -2.15
C TYR A 283 5.51 14.18 -3.14
N VAL A 284 5.02 15.41 -3.35
CA VAL A 284 4.00 15.69 -4.36
C VAL A 284 4.54 15.40 -5.76
N GLU A 285 5.78 15.80 -6.08
CA GLU A 285 6.42 15.51 -7.36
C GLU A 285 6.55 13.99 -7.61
N GLN A 286 6.94 13.22 -6.58
CA GLN A 286 6.98 11.76 -6.67
C GLN A 286 5.59 11.15 -6.93
N LEU A 287 4.55 11.66 -6.28
CA LEU A 287 3.17 11.23 -6.53
C LEU A 287 2.73 11.57 -7.95
N GLU A 288 3.07 12.76 -8.46
CA GLU A 288 2.80 13.18 -9.84
C GLU A 288 3.50 12.31 -10.87
N HIS A 289 4.74 11.88 -10.60
CA HIS A 289 5.45 10.92 -11.43
C HIS A 289 4.73 9.56 -11.49
N GLU A 290 4.25 9.05 -10.35
CA GLU A 290 3.44 7.84 -10.31
C GLU A 290 2.08 8.02 -11.01
N VAL A 291 1.44 9.21 -10.91
CA VAL A 291 0.24 9.54 -11.69
C VAL A 291 0.55 9.45 -13.19
N ASN A 292 1.61 10.09 -13.68
CA ASN A 292 2.01 10.05 -15.08
C ASN A 292 2.22 8.60 -15.58
N LYS A 293 2.94 7.78 -14.80
CA LYS A 293 3.18 6.37 -15.10
C LYS A 293 1.87 5.60 -15.28
N TYR A 294 0.89 5.77 -14.39
CA TYR A 294 -0.41 5.09 -14.47
C TYR A 294 -1.35 5.67 -15.53
N LEU A 295 -1.06 6.86 -16.08
CA LEU A 295 -1.82 7.43 -17.20
C LEU A 295 -1.22 7.03 -18.56
N THR A 296 0.09 6.79 -18.63
CA THR A 296 0.82 6.65 -19.91
C THR A 296 1.40 5.25 -20.16
N LYS A 297 2.17 4.70 -19.21
CA LYS A 297 2.94 3.46 -19.36
C LYS A 297 2.13 2.24 -18.90
N ASP A 298 1.66 2.28 -17.65
CA ASP A 298 0.98 1.18 -16.98
C ASP A 298 -0.48 1.57 -16.69
N LYS A 299 -1.28 1.76 -17.74
CA LYS A 299 -2.62 2.36 -17.65
C LYS A 299 -3.48 1.76 -16.54
N ASN A 300 -3.72 2.55 -15.49
CA ASN A 300 -4.54 2.19 -14.33
C ASN A 300 -5.13 3.45 -13.67
N TYR A 301 -6.32 3.86 -14.12
CA TYR A 301 -6.94 5.12 -13.76
C TYR A 301 -7.33 5.24 -12.29
N GLY A 302 -7.66 4.17 -11.60
CA GLY A 302 -7.90 4.27 -10.15
C GLY A 302 -6.63 4.22 -9.31
N LYS A 303 -5.52 3.59 -9.78
CA LYS A 303 -4.21 3.87 -9.16
C LYS A 303 -3.83 5.35 -9.34
N ALA A 304 -4.06 5.91 -10.53
CA ALA A 304 -3.90 7.34 -10.76
C ALA A 304 -4.83 8.15 -9.83
N ALA A 305 -6.10 7.78 -9.68
CA ALA A 305 -7.04 8.45 -8.78
C ALA A 305 -6.58 8.43 -7.31
N LYS A 306 -6.08 7.29 -6.80
CA LYS A 306 -5.53 7.21 -5.42
C LYS A 306 -4.36 8.19 -5.23
N ARG A 307 -3.47 8.30 -6.23
CA ARG A 307 -2.34 9.23 -6.17
C ARG A 307 -2.79 10.68 -6.32
N MET A 308 -3.73 10.97 -7.23
CA MET A 308 -4.33 12.29 -7.40
C MET A 308 -5.09 12.75 -6.15
N TYR A 309 -5.82 11.88 -5.47
CA TYR A 309 -6.46 12.19 -4.19
C TYR A 309 -5.43 12.72 -3.18
N ASN A 310 -4.29 12.03 -3.06
CA ASN A 310 -3.19 12.46 -2.20
C ASN A 310 -2.56 13.79 -2.64
N VAL A 311 -2.30 13.98 -3.94
CA VAL A 311 -1.80 15.26 -4.45
C VAL A 311 -2.78 16.39 -4.12
N PHE A 312 -4.06 16.20 -4.42
CA PHE A 312 -5.07 17.25 -4.28
C PHE A 312 -5.32 17.65 -2.82
N ARG A 313 -5.42 16.67 -1.91
CA ARG A 313 -5.61 16.97 -0.48
C ARG A 313 -4.39 17.64 0.16
N LEU A 314 -3.18 17.35 -0.34
CA LEU A 314 -1.93 17.95 0.16
C LEU A 314 -1.64 19.33 -0.46
N THR A 315 -2.14 19.61 -1.66
CA THR A 315 -1.90 20.87 -2.40
C THR A 315 -3.04 21.89 -2.31
N GLY A 316 -4.09 21.61 -1.53
CA GLY A 316 -5.21 22.53 -1.34
C GLY A 316 -6.29 22.46 -2.42
N ARG A 317 -6.24 21.47 -3.31
CA ARG A 317 -7.27 21.22 -4.35
C ARG A 317 -8.41 20.39 -3.79
N TYR A 318 -9.07 20.92 -2.76
CA TYR A 318 -10.03 20.16 -1.96
C TYR A 318 -11.30 19.77 -2.72
N GLU A 319 -11.70 20.56 -3.72
CA GLU A 319 -12.85 20.24 -4.58
C GLU A 319 -12.61 18.94 -5.36
N GLU A 320 -11.45 18.81 -6.00
CA GLU A 320 -11.07 17.60 -6.71
C GLU A 320 -10.80 16.42 -5.79
N ALA A 321 -10.19 16.67 -4.62
CA ALA A 321 -9.98 15.63 -3.61
C ALA A 321 -11.31 15.07 -3.10
N ALA A 322 -12.29 15.93 -2.80
CA ALA A 322 -13.62 15.51 -2.37
C ALA A 322 -14.32 14.70 -3.47
N PHE A 323 -14.28 15.14 -4.73
CA PHE A 323 -14.84 14.35 -5.82
C PHE A 323 -14.20 12.95 -5.93
N ILE A 324 -12.87 12.86 -5.88
CA ILE A 324 -12.19 11.55 -5.93
C ILE A 324 -12.52 10.70 -4.71
N ARG A 325 -12.66 11.29 -3.52
CA ARG A 325 -13.08 10.57 -2.30
C ARG A 325 -14.39 9.83 -2.55
N GLU A 326 -15.42 10.53 -3.04
CA GLU A 326 -16.73 9.91 -3.30
C GLU A 326 -16.65 8.82 -4.38
N LEU A 327 -15.77 8.98 -5.38
CA LEU A 327 -15.53 7.92 -6.37
C LEU A 327 -15.07 6.61 -5.73
N PHE A 328 -14.41 6.63 -4.57
CA PHE A 328 -13.96 5.44 -3.85
C PHE A 328 -15.00 4.85 -2.90
N ASP A 329 -16.09 5.56 -2.63
CA ASP A 329 -17.23 5.04 -1.86
C ASP A 329 -18.30 4.38 -2.75
N GLU A 330 -18.20 4.59 -4.08
CA GLU A 330 -19.06 3.95 -5.07
C GLU A 330 -18.97 2.41 -5.01
N PRO A 331 -20.11 1.68 -5.09
CA PRO A 331 -20.12 0.21 -5.03
C PRO A 331 -19.20 -0.43 -6.06
N ALA A 332 -19.08 0.15 -7.26
CA ALA A 332 -18.21 -0.32 -8.33
C ALA A 332 -16.72 -0.39 -7.94
N THR A 333 -16.29 0.29 -6.87
CA THR A 333 -14.90 0.28 -6.40
C THR A 333 -14.53 -0.93 -5.56
N VAL A 334 -15.51 -1.70 -5.06
CA VAL A 334 -15.26 -3.05 -4.53
C VAL A 334 -14.47 -3.91 -5.53
N LEU A 335 -14.70 -3.70 -6.82
CA LEU A 335 -13.98 -4.42 -7.87
C LEU A 335 -12.46 -4.14 -7.88
N TYR A 336 -12.00 -3.02 -7.33
CA TYR A 336 -10.56 -2.79 -7.11
C TYR A 336 -9.99 -3.80 -6.12
N GLN A 337 -10.74 -4.15 -5.08
CA GLN A 337 -10.34 -5.19 -4.15
C GLN A 337 -10.41 -6.57 -4.77
N VAL A 338 -11.44 -6.86 -5.57
CA VAL A 338 -11.56 -8.14 -6.27
C VAL A 338 -10.29 -8.43 -7.04
N TRP A 339 -9.71 -7.43 -7.73
CA TRP A 339 -8.43 -7.57 -8.41
C TRP A 339 -7.27 -7.90 -7.46
N SER A 340 -7.16 -7.23 -6.30
CA SER A 340 -6.09 -7.51 -5.31
C SER A 340 -6.24 -8.91 -4.70
N LEU A 341 -7.46 -9.28 -4.33
CA LEU A 341 -7.76 -10.51 -3.61
C LEU A 341 -7.62 -11.76 -4.47
N ILE A 342 -7.75 -11.65 -5.81
CA ILE A 342 -7.38 -12.75 -6.70
C ILE A 342 -5.88 -13.07 -6.57
N ARG A 343 -5.02 -12.04 -6.49
CA ARG A 343 -3.58 -12.26 -6.25
C ARG A 343 -3.33 -12.90 -4.89
N THR A 344 -4.03 -12.45 -3.84
CA THR A 344 -3.93 -13.05 -2.51
C THR A 344 -4.28 -14.53 -2.52
N ILE A 345 -5.31 -14.94 -3.28
CA ILE A 345 -5.66 -16.35 -3.47
C ILE A 345 -4.52 -17.11 -4.16
N GLU A 346 -3.89 -16.54 -5.20
CA GLU A 346 -2.75 -17.17 -5.90
C GLU A 346 -1.52 -17.33 -4.99
N ASP A 347 -1.19 -16.31 -4.20
CA ASP A 347 -0.09 -16.32 -3.24
C ASP A 347 -0.38 -17.33 -2.09
N ALA A 348 -1.66 -17.46 -1.70
CA ALA A 348 -2.12 -18.39 -0.69
C ALA A 348 -2.26 -19.84 -1.19
N ALA A 349 -2.39 -20.07 -2.50
CA ALA A 349 -2.55 -21.41 -3.10
C ALA A 349 -1.22 -22.11 -3.44
N GLN A 350 -0.08 -21.51 -3.09
CA GLN A 350 1.24 -22.08 -3.38
C GLN A 350 1.46 -23.44 -2.67
N PRO A 351 2.25 -24.35 -3.26
CA PRO A 351 2.56 -25.64 -2.64
C PRO A 351 3.09 -25.51 -1.20
N GLY A 352 2.55 -26.32 -0.29
CA GLY A 352 2.91 -26.29 1.13
C GLY A 352 2.32 -25.09 1.89
N SER A 353 1.31 -24.42 1.34
CA SER A 353 0.60 -23.36 2.05
C SER A 353 -0.09 -23.84 3.32
N THR A 354 -0.15 -22.97 4.32
CA THR A 354 -0.92 -23.21 5.57
C THR A 354 -2.33 -22.65 5.52
N ILE A 355 -2.63 -21.82 4.51
CA ILE A 355 -3.96 -21.28 4.28
C ILE A 355 -4.86 -22.44 3.81
N THR A 356 -5.97 -22.63 4.51
CA THR A 356 -6.86 -23.78 4.25
C THR A 356 -7.62 -23.59 2.95
N LEU A 357 -7.97 -24.71 2.32
CA LEU A 357 -8.85 -24.70 1.15
C LEU A 357 -10.21 -24.03 1.47
N GLU A 358 -10.72 -24.25 2.68
CA GLU A 358 -11.95 -23.60 3.16
C GLU A 358 -11.83 -22.08 3.17
N ALA A 359 -10.71 -21.52 3.63
CA ALA A 359 -10.46 -20.08 3.63
C ALA A 359 -10.38 -19.51 2.20
N LEU A 360 -9.74 -20.22 1.27
CA LEU A 360 -9.67 -19.82 -0.14
C LEU A 360 -11.07 -19.80 -0.80
N ILE A 361 -11.88 -20.83 -0.54
CA ILE A 361 -13.26 -20.90 -1.07
C ILE A 361 -14.12 -19.81 -0.44
N ALA A 362 -14.04 -19.60 0.87
CA ALA A 362 -14.80 -18.55 1.55
C ALA A 362 -14.44 -17.15 1.03
N GLN A 363 -13.16 -16.90 0.74
CA GLN A 363 -12.74 -15.65 0.11
C GLN A 363 -13.36 -15.49 -1.29
N ALA A 364 -13.35 -16.54 -2.12
CA ALA A 364 -13.98 -16.49 -3.44
C ALA A 364 -15.50 -16.26 -3.35
N ASP A 365 -16.18 -16.89 -2.39
CA ASP A 365 -17.62 -16.68 -2.13
C ASP A 365 -17.91 -15.22 -1.74
N HIS A 366 -17.08 -14.63 -0.88
CA HIS A 366 -17.20 -13.22 -0.51
C HIS A 366 -17.01 -12.28 -1.70
N LEU A 367 -16.04 -12.54 -2.57
CA LEU A 367 -15.87 -11.75 -3.80
C LEU A 367 -17.11 -11.81 -4.70
N ILE A 368 -17.72 -12.98 -4.83
CA ILE A 368 -18.95 -13.15 -5.63
C ILE A 368 -20.08 -12.29 -5.06
N VAL A 369 -20.32 -12.37 -3.75
CA VAL A 369 -21.37 -11.58 -3.09
C VAL A 369 -21.10 -10.08 -3.23
N ALA A 370 -19.85 -9.65 -3.06
CA ALA A 370 -19.46 -8.26 -3.19
C ALA A 370 -19.69 -7.74 -4.62
N VAL A 371 -19.41 -8.54 -5.65
CA VAL A 371 -19.71 -8.20 -7.05
C VAL A 371 -21.22 -8.10 -7.30
N ILE A 372 -22.02 -9.03 -6.79
CA ILE A 372 -23.49 -9.02 -6.93
C ILE A 372 -24.10 -7.76 -6.28
N GLN A 373 -23.52 -7.29 -5.18
CA GLN A 373 -23.97 -6.08 -4.51
C GLN A 373 -23.50 -4.80 -5.22
N ALA A 374 -22.36 -4.86 -5.89
CA ALA A 374 -21.72 -3.71 -6.52
C ALA A 374 -22.13 -3.45 -7.97
N LEU A 375 -22.57 -4.48 -8.69
CA LEU A 375 -22.87 -4.43 -10.11
C LEU A 375 -24.27 -4.95 -10.40
N GLU A 376 -24.80 -4.56 -11.56
CA GLU A 376 -26.06 -5.06 -12.09
C GLU A 376 -25.92 -5.46 -13.57
N GLY A 377 -26.79 -6.37 -14.03
CA GLY A 377 -26.96 -6.69 -15.46
C GLY A 377 -25.84 -7.54 -16.06
N ASP A 378 -25.56 -7.36 -17.35
CA ASP A 378 -24.65 -8.26 -18.11
C ASP A 378 -23.21 -8.27 -17.56
N LYS A 379 -22.75 -7.15 -17.00
CA LYS A 379 -21.40 -7.03 -16.41
C LYS A 379 -21.28 -7.81 -15.11
N GLU A 380 -22.29 -7.73 -14.25
CA GLU A 380 -22.40 -8.54 -13.03
C GLU A 380 -22.36 -10.03 -13.40
N ALA A 381 -23.21 -10.46 -14.34
CA ALA A 381 -23.31 -11.85 -14.77
C ALA A 381 -21.97 -12.40 -15.27
N GLU A 382 -21.22 -11.62 -16.05
CA GLU A 382 -19.91 -12.05 -16.58
C GLU A 382 -18.85 -12.18 -15.48
N ILE A 383 -18.73 -11.21 -14.57
CA ILE A 383 -17.75 -11.28 -13.48
C ILE A 383 -18.10 -12.41 -12.51
N VAL A 384 -19.37 -12.56 -12.13
CA VAL A 384 -19.84 -13.66 -11.28
C VAL A 384 -19.53 -15.01 -11.92
N ARG A 385 -19.77 -15.16 -13.23
CA ARG A 385 -19.42 -16.38 -13.98
C ARG A 385 -17.93 -16.69 -13.93
N LEU A 386 -17.07 -15.67 -13.99
CA LEU A 386 -15.61 -15.83 -13.91
C LEU A 386 -15.16 -16.20 -12.48
N LEU A 387 -15.71 -15.55 -11.46
CA LEU A 387 -15.40 -15.86 -10.05
C LEU A 387 -15.90 -17.26 -9.65
N LEU A 388 -17.05 -17.71 -10.16
CA LEU A 388 -17.52 -19.08 -9.96
C LEU A 388 -16.56 -20.11 -10.57
N ARG A 389 -15.96 -19.82 -11.73
CA ARG A 389 -14.92 -20.69 -12.32
C ARG A 389 -13.65 -20.72 -11.49
N LEU A 390 -13.22 -19.58 -10.95
CA LEU A 390 -12.09 -19.51 -10.01
C LEU A 390 -12.38 -20.36 -8.77
N ARG A 391 -13.54 -20.17 -8.14
CA ARG A 391 -14.00 -20.96 -7.00
C ARG A 391 -14.00 -22.46 -7.28
N ASP A 392 -14.52 -22.88 -8.43
CA ASP A 392 -14.52 -24.29 -8.85
C ASP A 392 -13.11 -24.83 -9.07
N ALA A 393 -12.19 -24.01 -9.63
CA ALA A 393 -10.81 -24.39 -9.83
C ALA A 393 -10.06 -24.57 -8.49
N ILE A 394 -10.32 -23.69 -7.52
CA ILE A 394 -9.85 -23.81 -6.14
C ILE A 394 -10.41 -25.10 -5.52
N ALA A 395 -11.72 -25.35 -5.62
CA ALA A 395 -12.35 -26.52 -4.99
C ALA A 395 -11.85 -27.87 -5.54
N ARG A 396 -11.33 -27.90 -6.77
CA ARG A 396 -10.79 -29.11 -7.41
C ARG A 396 -9.29 -29.32 -7.16
N HIS A 397 -8.63 -28.51 -6.31
CA HIS A 397 -7.17 -28.51 -6.20
C HIS A 397 -6.57 -29.84 -5.70
N GLU A 398 -5.88 -30.55 -6.61
CA GLU A 398 -4.63 -31.24 -6.29
C GLU A 398 -3.51 -30.19 -6.38
N GLY A 399 -2.99 -29.78 -5.22
CA GLY A 399 -2.09 -28.62 -5.09
C GLY A 399 -0.95 -28.59 -6.11
N GLY A 400 -0.96 -27.56 -6.96
CA GLY A 400 0.13 -27.25 -7.86
C GLY A 400 -0.32 -26.59 -9.17
N SER A 401 0.19 -25.39 -9.44
CA SER A 401 0.38 -24.80 -10.79
C SER A 401 -0.83 -24.53 -11.70
N VAL A 402 -2.07 -24.96 -11.41
CA VAL A 402 -3.19 -24.91 -12.37
C VAL A 402 -4.19 -23.77 -12.09
N LEU A 403 -3.74 -22.51 -12.06
CA LEU A 403 -4.65 -21.35 -12.03
C LEU A 403 -4.48 -20.38 -13.22
N ASN A 404 -3.48 -20.56 -14.09
CA ASN A 404 -2.95 -19.40 -14.82
C ASN A 404 -3.78 -18.77 -15.95
N ALA A 405 -4.62 -19.48 -16.72
CA ALA A 405 -5.26 -18.85 -17.88
C ALA A 405 -6.66 -18.28 -17.59
N PRO A 406 -7.60 -19.02 -16.98
CA PRO A 406 -8.93 -18.49 -16.69
C PRO A 406 -8.95 -17.44 -15.58
N VAL A 407 -8.03 -17.53 -14.61
CA VAL A 407 -7.91 -16.56 -13.51
C VAL A 407 -7.32 -15.25 -14.02
N GLU A 408 -6.25 -15.29 -14.82
CA GLU A 408 -5.70 -14.09 -15.45
C GLU A 408 -6.71 -13.41 -16.38
N ALA A 409 -7.50 -14.18 -17.14
CA ALA A 409 -8.60 -13.62 -17.93
C ALA A 409 -9.65 -12.93 -17.05
N ALA A 410 -10.03 -13.54 -15.92
CA ALA A 410 -10.95 -12.92 -14.97
C ALA A 410 -10.40 -11.62 -14.37
N ARG A 411 -9.12 -11.60 -14.01
CA ARG A 411 -8.43 -10.41 -13.52
C ARG A 411 -8.40 -9.31 -14.57
N ALA A 412 -8.12 -9.66 -15.82
CA ALA A 412 -8.08 -8.74 -16.95
C ALA A 412 -9.44 -8.09 -17.23
N GLU A 413 -10.54 -8.85 -17.11
CA GLU A 413 -11.88 -8.28 -17.29
C GLU A 413 -12.29 -7.36 -16.13
N VAL A 414 -12.04 -7.78 -14.88
CA VAL A 414 -12.34 -6.96 -13.69
C VAL A 414 -11.53 -5.66 -13.72
N ILE A 415 -10.23 -5.72 -14.03
CA ILE A 415 -9.41 -4.51 -14.11
C ILE A 415 -9.87 -3.58 -15.24
N ASN A 416 -10.31 -4.11 -16.39
CA ASN A 416 -10.83 -3.28 -17.48
C ASN A 416 -12.10 -2.52 -17.07
N ILE A 417 -13.04 -3.19 -16.40
CA ILE A 417 -14.30 -2.56 -15.94
C ILE A 417 -13.99 -1.43 -14.96
N VAL A 418 -13.16 -1.72 -13.96
CA VAL A 418 -12.71 -0.74 -12.97
C VAL A 418 -11.98 0.43 -13.62
N ASN A 419 -11.06 0.13 -14.52
CA ASN A 419 -10.25 1.13 -15.19
C ASN A 419 -11.12 2.06 -16.05
N ASN A 420 -12.12 1.51 -16.75
CA ASN A 420 -13.08 2.31 -17.53
C ASN A 420 -13.98 3.16 -16.64
N PHE A 421 -14.44 2.63 -15.50
CA PHE A 421 -15.20 3.40 -14.51
C PHE A 421 -14.41 4.65 -14.08
N PHE A 422 -13.18 4.47 -13.60
CA PHE A 422 -12.36 5.62 -13.18
C PHE A 422 -12.02 6.55 -14.35
N PHE A 423 -11.69 6.00 -15.52
CA PHE A 423 -11.42 6.81 -16.71
C PHE A 423 -12.57 7.77 -17.05
N GLU A 424 -13.80 7.26 -17.14
CA GLU A 424 -14.97 8.05 -17.49
C GLU A 424 -15.24 9.15 -16.46
N ARG A 425 -15.18 8.84 -15.16
CA ARG A 425 -15.50 9.82 -14.11
C ARG A 425 -14.41 10.88 -13.94
N LEU A 426 -13.14 10.48 -14.00
CA LEU A 426 -12.01 11.43 -13.93
C LEU A 426 -12.01 12.39 -15.12
N ASN A 427 -12.28 11.89 -16.34
CA ASN A 427 -12.36 12.75 -17.53
C ASN A 427 -13.67 13.55 -17.60
N GLY A 428 -14.70 13.10 -16.91
CA GLY A 428 -15.98 13.80 -16.78
C GLY A 428 -15.93 15.02 -15.88
N PHE A 429 -14.95 15.09 -14.96
CA PHE A 429 -14.76 16.24 -14.07
C PHE A 429 -13.75 17.24 -14.66
N PRO A 430 -14.16 18.46 -15.09
CA PRO A 430 -13.33 19.32 -15.93
C PRO A 430 -11.95 19.68 -15.36
N SER A 431 -11.83 20.02 -14.08
CA SER A 431 -10.54 20.44 -13.51
C SER A 431 -9.59 19.27 -13.24
N ILE A 432 -10.12 18.06 -13.01
CA ILE A 432 -9.34 16.81 -12.95
C ILE A 432 -8.86 16.46 -14.34
N LYS A 433 -9.72 16.57 -15.35
CA LYS A 433 -9.31 16.37 -16.74
C LYS A 433 -8.18 17.31 -17.15
N LEU A 434 -8.30 18.61 -16.86
CA LEU A 434 -7.24 19.59 -17.14
C LEU A 434 -5.93 19.22 -16.45
N TYR A 435 -6.00 18.73 -15.22
CA TYR A 435 -4.82 18.26 -14.51
C TYR A 435 -4.20 17.01 -15.15
N ILE A 436 -5.02 16.02 -15.51
CA ILE A 436 -4.57 14.82 -16.24
C ILE A 436 -3.87 15.23 -17.54
N ASP A 437 -4.49 16.11 -18.33
CA ASP A 437 -3.93 16.59 -19.58
C ASP A 437 -2.57 17.28 -19.33
N SER A 438 -2.45 18.10 -18.28
CA SER A 438 -1.19 18.75 -17.91
C SER A 438 -0.08 17.78 -17.51
N ILE A 439 -0.39 16.72 -16.75
CA ILE A 439 0.59 15.70 -16.33
C ILE A 439 1.06 14.85 -17.51
N VAL A 440 0.17 14.58 -18.48
CA VAL A 440 0.50 13.79 -19.67
C VAL A 440 1.32 14.61 -20.68
N GLU A 441 1.11 15.92 -20.75
CA GLU A 441 1.83 16.84 -21.65
C GLU A 441 3.22 17.23 -21.14
N GLN A 442 3.54 17.04 -19.86
CA GLN A 442 4.86 17.33 -19.32
C GLN A 442 5.94 16.40 -19.95
N PRO A 443 7.01 16.96 -20.55
CA PRO A 443 8.14 16.17 -21.02
C PRO A 443 8.88 15.52 -19.83
N GLN A 444 9.28 14.25 -19.99
CA GLN A 444 10.03 13.47 -19.00
C GLN A 444 11.40 14.05 -18.65
#